data_AF-A0AAV3A873-F1
#
_entry.id   AF-A0AAV3A873-F1
#
_cell.length_a   1.000
_cell.length_b   1.000
_cell.length_c   1.000
_cell.angle_alpha   90.00
_cell.angle_beta   90.00
_cell.angle_gamma   90.00
#
_symmetry.space_group_name_H-M   'P 1'
#
loop_
_entity.id
_entity.type
_entity.pdbx_description
1 polymer ?
#
loop_
_entity_poly.entity_id
_entity_poly.type
_entity_poly.pdbx_seq_one_letter_code
_entity_poly.pdbx_strand_id
1 'polypeptide(L)'
;MAAEAQELTQAEIHKLQKKREAVEKELQELCVERKILKKDLEKKQELVQVLKLRRDSYLEKEQRQREQSEEYKKRTTNLSTQILEEKLKQRKQRMEFQDQLEDLMTKHKNLAEFYNPKRLEEEILHMEEQKKELKQEEKEKLLKLKELEETEIRLREQGILTPEKFFLHSEEAACTVLKAELQAAEEKLMKFLGAMYSEMRSRPILQSTIFS
;
A
#
# COMPACT_ATOMS: atom_id res chain seq x y z
N MET A 1 -115.09 45.20 69.38
CA MET A 1 -115.25 44.55 68.05
C MET A 1 -114.71 45.38 66.88
N ALA A 2 -115.25 46.56 66.54
CA ALA A 2 -114.72 47.32 65.38
C ALA A 2 -113.34 47.97 65.60
N ALA A 3 -113.08 48.53 66.79
CA ALA A 3 -111.79 49.17 67.11
C ALA A 3 -110.63 48.17 67.28
N GLU A 4 -110.88 47.01 67.89
CA GLU A 4 -109.87 45.95 68.07
C GLU A 4 -109.44 45.33 66.73
N ALA A 5 -110.39 45.14 65.79
CA ALA A 5 -110.07 44.70 64.44
C ALA A 5 -109.24 45.74 63.66
N GLN A 6 -109.45 47.02 63.92
CA GLN A 6 -108.70 48.11 63.30
C GLN A 6 -107.27 48.22 63.83
N GLU A 7 -107.04 48.01 65.13
CA GLU A 7 -105.67 47.96 65.68
C GLU A 7 -104.90 46.73 65.18
N LEU A 8 -105.55 45.56 65.09
CA LEU A 8 -104.93 44.31 64.61
C LEU A 8 -104.49 44.43 63.14
N THR A 9 -105.34 45.02 62.29
CA THR A 9 -105.02 45.28 60.88
C THR A 9 -103.90 46.31 60.71
N GLN A 10 -103.87 47.36 61.53
CA GLN A 10 -102.76 48.33 61.53
C GLN A 10 -101.42 47.70 61.96
N ALA A 11 -101.43 46.83 62.97
CA ALA A 11 -100.24 46.12 63.41
C ALA A 11 -99.70 45.15 62.34
N GLU A 12 -100.59 44.48 61.59
CA GLU A 12 -100.22 43.64 60.45
C GLU A 12 -99.64 44.46 59.30
N ILE A 13 -100.23 45.61 58.96
CA ILE A 13 -99.69 46.53 57.94
C ILE A 13 -98.27 46.95 58.32
N HIS A 14 -98.03 47.34 59.57
CA HIS A 14 -96.70 47.75 60.03
C HIS A 14 -95.68 46.59 60.02
N LYS A 15 -96.10 45.37 60.39
CA LYS A 15 -95.25 44.16 60.27
C LYS A 15 -94.89 43.88 58.82
N LEU A 16 -95.85 44.00 57.90
CA LEU A 16 -95.63 43.81 56.46
C LEU A 16 -94.71 44.88 55.88
N GLN A 17 -94.84 46.14 56.30
CA GLN A 17 -93.93 47.24 55.92
C GLN A 17 -92.49 46.96 56.35
N LYS A 18 -92.26 46.56 57.61
CA LYS A 18 -90.93 46.18 58.09
C LYS A 18 -90.32 45.02 57.31
N LYS A 19 -91.13 44.00 56.99
CA LYS A 19 -90.70 42.88 56.15
C LYS A 19 -90.36 43.36 54.73
N ARG A 20 -91.15 44.26 54.16
CA ARG A 20 -90.90 44.85 52.84
C ARG A 20 -89.57 45.60 52.82
N GLU A 21 -89.33 46.44 53.83
CA GLU A 21 -88.07 47.19 53.97
C GLU A 21 -86.85 46.27 54.15
N ALA A 22 -86.99 45.18 54.91
CA ALA A 22 -85.92 44.19 55.07
C ALA A 22 -85.59 43.51 53.73
N VAL A 23 -86.61 43.07 52.99
CA VAL A 23 -86.44 42.45 51.66
C VAL A 23 -85.88 43.45 50.64
N GLU A 24 -86.30 44.71 50.67
CA GLU A 24 -85.75 45.77 49.81
C GLU A 24 -84.25 45.98 50.06
N LYS A 25 -83.80 45.94 51.33
CA LYS A 25 -82.38 46.04 51.69
C LYS A 25 -81.58 44.83 51.20
N GLU A 26 -82.06 43.62 51.46
CA GLU A 26 -81.41 42.39 50.97
C GLU A 26 -81.30 42.38 49.44
N LEU A 27 -82.36 42.84 48.73
CA LEU A 27 -82.34 42.94 47.28
C LEU A 27 -81.29 43.96 46.79
N GLN A 28 -81.14 45.08 47.48
CA GLN A 28 -80.11 46.08 47.17
C GLN A 28 -78.70 45.52 47.39
N GLU A 29 -78.46 44.82 48.50
CA GLU A 29 -77.18 44.17 48.81
C GLU A 29 -76.82 43.12 47.76
N LEU A 30 -77.77 42.23 47.41
CA LEU A 30 -77.59 41.24 46.35
C LEU A 30 -77.34 41.88 44.98
N CYS A 31 -77.99 43.02 44.68
CA CYS A 31 -77.74 43.75 43.44
C CYS A 31 -76.32 44.31 43.37
N VAL A 32 -75.75 44.76 44.50
CA VAL A 32 -74.37 45.22 44.59
C VAL A 32 -73.40 44.05 44.46
N GLU A 33 -73.62 42.96 45.19
CA GLU A 33 -72.79 41.75 45.13
C GLU A 33 -72.74 41.18 43.71
N ARG A 34 -73.89 41.09 43.03
CA ARG A 34 -73.97 40.66 41.63
C ARG A 34 -73.11 41.53 40.70
N LYS A 35 -73.07 42.85 40.91
CA LYS A 35 -72.22 43.75 40.11
C LYS A 35 -70.74 43.52 40.39
N ILE A 36 -70.36 43.26 41.64
CA ILE A 36 -68.98 42.94 42.03
C ILE A 36 -68.54 41.63 41.38
N LEU A 37 -69.34 40.57 41.55
CA LEU A 37 -69.05 39.24 40.98
C LEU A 37 -68.92 39.27 39.46
N LYS A 38 -69.74 40.08 38.77
CA LYS A 38 -69.63 40.26 37.31
C LYS A 38 -68.28 40.87 36.91
N LYS A 39 -67.84 41.93 37.59
CA LYS A 39 -66.53 42.55 37.35
C LYS A 39 -65.38 41.59 37.64
N ASP A 40 -65.49 40.81 38.71
CA ASP A 40 -64.46 39.84 39.06
C ASP A 40 -64.39 38.67 38.07
N LEU A 41 -65.54 38.25 37.52
CA LEU A 41 -65.58 37.29 36.43
C LEU A 41 -64.90 37.84 35.17
N GLU A 42 -65.21 39.07 34.76
CA GLU A 42 -64.59 39.74 33.61
C GLU A 42 -63.06 39.81 33.77
N LYS A 43 -62.56 40.26 34.93
CA LYS A 43 -61.12 40.29 35.24
C LYS A 43 -60.47 38.90 35.16
N LYS A 44 -61.14 37.86 35.69
CA LYS A 44 -60.62 36.49 35.64
C LYS A 44 -60.56 35.96 34.21
N GLN A 45 -61.55 36.30 33.37
CA GLN A 45 -61.56 35.93 31.96
C GLN A 45 -60.41 36.62 31.19
N GLU A 46 -60.20 37.92 31.40
CA GLU A 46 -59.07 38.66 30.84
C GLU A 46 -57.73 38.07 31.28
N LEU A 47 -57.57 37.78 32.58
CA LEU A 47 -56.36 37.16 33.11
C LEU A 47 -56.07 35.80 32.45
N VAL A 48 -57.10 34.97 32.25
CA VAL A 48 -56.94 33.69 31.55
C VAL A 48 -56.48 33.90 30.11
N GLN A 49 -57.00 34.90 29.40
CA GLN A 49 -56.55 35.21 28.04
C GLN A 49 -55.08 35.65 28.02
N VAL A 50 -54.69 36.54 28.92
CA VAL A 50 -53.29 37.00 29.07
C VAL A 50 -52.35 35.84 29.37
N LEU A 51 -52.73 34.93 30.27
CA LEU A 51 -51.91 33.77 30.62
C LEU A 51 -51.76 32.79 29.45
N LYS A 52 -52.80 32.59 28.63
CA LYS A 52 -52.72 31.77 27.42
C LYS A 52 -51.71 32.36 26.42
N LEU A 53 -51.82 33.66 26.13
CA LEU A 53 -50.87 34.35 25.24
C LEU A 53 -49.44 34.26 25.77
N ARG A 54 -49.25 34.41 27.08
CA ARG A 54 -47.93 34.31 27.71
C ARG A 54 -47.36 32.90 27.60
N ARG A 55 -48.17 31.86 27.85
CA ARG A 55 -47.79 30.46 27.67
C ARG A 55 -47.33 30.21 26.23
N ASP A 56 -48.11 30.64 25.25
CA ASP A 56 -47.82 30.40 23.84
C ASP A 56 -46.51 31.10 23.42
N SER A 57 -46.30 32.34 23.87
CA SER A 57 -45.03 33.05 23.66
C SER A 57 -43.82 32.34 24.29
N TYR A 58 -43.98 31.74 25.47
CA TYR A 58 -42.90 30.96 26.09
C TYR A 58 -42.60 29.67 25.32
N LEU A 59 -43.63 28.95 24.87
CA LEU A 59 -43.46 27.72 24.09
C LEU A 59 -42.76 28.00 22.77
N GLU A 60 -43.11 29.08 22.07
CA GLU A 60 -42.45 29.49 20.83
C GLU A 60 -40.98 29.85 21.07
N LYS A 61 -40.67 30.59 22.15
CA LYS A 61 -39.29 30.91 22.52
C LYS A 61 -38.48 29.66 22.85
N GLU A 62 -39.05 28.73 23.60
CA GLU A 62 -38.40 27.47 23.96
C GLU A 62 -38.14 26.62 22.71
N GLN A 63 -39.10 26.54 21.79
CA GLN A 63 -38.92 25.87 20.51
C GLN A 63 -37.79 26.49 19.70
N ARG A 64 -37.78 27.82 19.54
CA ARG A 64 -36.72 28.53 18.81
C ARG A 64 -35.34 28.31 19.43
N GLN A 65 -35.24 28.34 20.76
CA GLN A 65 -33.98 28.06 21.47
C GLN A 65 -33.51 26.61 21.25
N ARG A 66 -34.45 25.64 21.25
CA ARG A 66 -34.12 24.24 20.95
C ARG A 66 -33.60 24.07 19.53
N GLU A 67 -34.31 24.63 18.54
CA GLU A 67 -33.91 24.56 17.13
C GLU A 67 -32.52 25.18 16.91
N GLN A 68 -32.28 26.36 17.48
CA GLN A 68 -30.99 27.04 17.40
C GLN A 68 -29.86 26.24 18.10
N SER A 69 -30.13 25.64 19.26
CA SER A 69 -29.18 24.76 19.94
C SER A 69 -28.84 23.53 19.11
N GLU A 70 -29.82 22.89 18.48
CA GLU A 70 -29.58 21.74 17.60
C GLU A 70 -28.79 22.12 16.35
N GLU A 71 -29.04 23.30 15.78
CA GLU A 71 -28.24 23.84 14.68
C GLU A 71 -26.78 24.05 15.10
N TYR A 72 -26.54 24.66 16.27
CA TYR A 72 -25.18 24.84 16.79
C TYR A 72 -24.47 23.52 17.06
N LYS A 73 -25.18 22.52 17.59
CA LYS A 73 -24.62 21.17 17.78
C LYS A 73 -24.21 20.57 16.44
N LYS A 74 -25.10 20.58 15.43
CA LYS A 74 -24.81 20.09 14.07
C LYS A 74 -23.63 20.82 13.43
N ARG A 75 -23.56 22.15 13.58
CA ARG A 75 -22.44 22.95 13.07
C ARG A 75 -21.14 22.57 13.76
N THR A 76 -21.17 22.38 15.07
CA THR A 76 -19.99 22.00 15.87
C THR A 76 -19.51 20.60 15.51
N THR A 77 -20.42 19.63 15.32
CA THR A 77 -20.06 18.28 14.89
C THR A 77 -19.44 18.29 13.51
N ASN A 78 -20.03 19.03 12.56
CA ASN A 78 -19.51 19.12 11.19
C ASN A 78 -18.12 19.79 11.14
N LEU A 79 -17.91 20.86 11.92
CA LEU A 79 -16.59 21.49 12.01
C LEU A 79 -15.56 20.55 12.65
N SER A 80 -15.98 19.79 13.67
CA SER A 80 -15.10 18.83 14.33
C SER A 80 -14.67 17.70 13.39
N THR A 81 -15.58 17.18 12.56
CA THR A 81 -15.24 16.15 11.57
C THR A 81 -14.29 16.70 10.50
N GLN A 82 -14.55 17.91 9.98
CA GLN A 82 -13.66 18.57 9.01
C GLN A 82 -12.24 18.76 9.57
N ILE A 83 -12.12 19.17 10.85
CA ILE A 83 -10.81 19.31 11.51
C ILE A 83 -10.08 17.96 11.59
N LEU A 84 -10.80 16.87 11.90
CA LEU A 84 -10.20 15.54 11.98
C LEU A 84 -9.74 15.03 10.62
N GLU A 85 -10.54 15.23 9.58
CA GLU A 85 -10.22 14.88 8.19
C GLU A 85 -8.97 15.62 7.71
N GLU A 86 -8.90 16.94 7.91
CA GLU A 86 -7.72 17.72 7.54
C GLU A 86 -6.48 17.34 8.35
N LYS A 87 -6.63 17.04 9.66
CA LYS A 87 -5.52 16.50 10.47
C LYS A 87 -4.99 15.17 9.92
N LEU A 88 -5.87 14.29 9.45
CA LEU A 88 -5.48 13.02 8.83
C LEU A 88 -4.77 13.24 7.50
N LYS A 89 -5.30 14.13 6.65
CA LYS A 89 -4.69 14.50 5.37
C LYS A 89 -3.27 15.05 5.56
N GLN A 90 -3.09 15.98 6.50
CA GLN A 90 -1.78 16.51 6.84
C GLN A 90 -0.82 15.44 7.39
N ARG A 91 -1.32 14.47 8.17
CA ARG A 91 -0.49 13.34 8.64
C ARG A 91 0.00 12.48 7.48
N LYS A 92 -0.88 12.17 6.52
CA LYS A 92 -0.51 11.41 5.32
C LYS A 92 0.55 12.13 4.50
N GLN A 93 0.34 13.41 4.22
CA GLN A 93 1.33 14.23 3.51
C GLN A 93 2.67 14.28 4.25
N ARG A 94 2.67 14.43 5.58
CA ARG A 94 3.92 14.39 6.36
C ARG A 94 4.65 13.06 6.25
N MET A 95 3.94 11.92 6.27
CA MET A 95 4.56 10.61 6.06
C MET A 95 5.14 10.49 4.65
N GLU A 96 4.38 10.88 3.62
CA GLU A 96 4.85 10.85 2.23
C GLU A 96 6.12 11.68 2.04
N PHE A 97 6.17 12.88 2.63
CA PHE A 97 7.39 13.71 2.61
C PHE A 97 8.55 13.10 3.40
N GLN A 98 8.27 12.44 4.52
CA GLN A 98 9.30 11.78 5.32
C GLN A 98 9.91 10.60 4.56
N ASP A 99 9.10 9.79 3.91
CA ASP A 99 9.55 8.66 3.08
C ASP A 99 10.41 9.16 1.91
N GLN A 100 9.96 10.22 1.22
CA GLN A 100 10.74 10.86 0.15
C GLN A 100 12.08 11.42 0.64
N LEU A 101 12.09 12.00 1.84
CA LEU A 101 13.31 12.52 2.45
C LEU A 101 14.30 11.40 2.80
N GLU A 102 13.81 10.30 3.38
CA GLU A 102 14.62 9.13 3.71
C GLU A 102 15.22 8.50 2.45
N ASP A 103 14.43 8.35 1.38
CA ASP A 103 14.90 7.88 0.08
C ASP A 103 16.00 8.79 -0.49
N LEU A 104 15.81 10.11 -0.40
CA LEU A 104 16.78 11.08 -0.89
C LEU A 104 18.08 11.04 -0.08
N MET A 105 17.99 10.96 1.25
CA MET A 105 19.15 10.83 2.13
C MET A 105 19.91 9.53 1.85
N THR A 106 19.20 8.42 1.65
CA THR A 106 19.80 7.12 1.33
C THR A 106 20.55 7.19 0.00
N LYS A 107 19.94 7.78 -1.03
CA LYS A 107 20.61 8.01 -2.33
C LYS A 107 21.87 8.87 -2.18
N HIS A 108 21.77 9.95 -1.41
CA HIS A 108 22.91 10.84 -1.17
C HIS A 108 24.05 10.12 -0.44
N LYS A 109 23.73 9.32 0.59
CA LYS A 109 24.71 8.52 1.33
C LYS A 109 25.40 7.51 0.41
N ASN A 110 24.64 6.75 -0.38
CA ASN A 110 25.20 5.78 -1.34
C ASN A 110 26.12 6.47 -2.35
N LEU A 111 25.72 7.64 -2.85
CA LEU A 111 26.53 8.42 -3.77
C LEU A 111 27.84 8.91 -3.11
N ALA A 112 27.76 9.42 -1.89
CA ALA A 112 28.93 9.88 -1.14
C ALA A 112 29.92 8.73 -0.82
N GLU A 113 29.40 7.54 -0.55
CA GLU A 113 30.22 6.34 -0.33
C GLU A 113 30.89 5.85 -1.62
N PHE A 114 30.19 5.89 -2.74
CA PHE A 114 30.73 5.47 -4.04
C PHE A 114 31.76 6.48 -4.58
N TYR A 115 31.44 7.77 -4.52
CA TYR A 115 32.30 8.85 -5.00
C TYR A 115 33.23 9.39 -3.91
N ASN A 116 33.63 8.54 -2.96
CA ASN A 116 34.63 8.91 -1.97
C ASN A 116 35.96 9.20 -2.71
N PRO A 117 36.49 10.43 -2.63
CA PRO A 117 37.66 10.82 -3.41
C PRO A 117 38.88 9.92 -3.13
N LYS A 118 39.10 9.53 -1.87
CA LYS A 118 40.23 8.67 -1.51
C LYS A 118 40.13 7.29 -2.14
N ARG A 119 38.94 6.68 -2.07
CA ARG A 119 38.69 5.37 -2.69
C ARG A 119 38.86 5.42 -4.20
N LEU A 120 38.35 6.48 -4.84
CA LEU A 120 38.51 6.68 -6.28
C LEU A 120 39.97 6.89 -6.68
N GLU A 121 40.73 7.67 -5.92
CA GLU A 121 42.16 7.87 -6.14
C GLU A 121 42.93 6.53 -6.03
N GLU A 122 42.66 5.74 -4.98
CA GLU A 122 43.25 4.41 -4.79
C GLU A 122 42.91 3.46 -5.95
N GLU A 123 41.65 3.43 -6.40
CA GLU A 123 41.19 2.58 -7.50
C GLU A 123 41.79 3.01 -8.85
N ILE A 124 41.91 4.32 -9.09
CA ILE A 124 42.59 4.87 -10.28
C ILE A 124 44.07 4.46 -10.28
N LEU A 125 44.78 4.65 -9.16
CA LEU A 125 46.19 4.28 -9.04
C LEU A 125 46.40 2.77 -9.28
N HIS A 126 45.55 1.94 -8.68
CA HIS A 126 45.58 0.49 -8.89
C HIS A 126 45.36 0.11 -10.36
N MET A 127 44.37 0.72 -11.03
CA MET A 127 44.13 0.50 -12.45
C MET A 127 45.29 0.99 -13.33
N GLU A 128 45.95 2.09 -12.96
CA GLU A 128 47.14 2.57 -13.64
C GLU A 128 48.33 1.62 -13.51
N GLU A 129 48.52 1.00 -12.34
CA GLU A 129 49.53 -0.03 -12.11
C GLU A 129 49.24 -1.29 -12.92
N GLN A 130 48.03 -1.84 -12.84
CA GLN A 130 47.62 -2.99 -13.65
C GLN A 130 47.80 -2.74 -15.15
N LYS A 131 47.48 -1.53 -15.63
CA LYS A 131 47.70 -1.14 -17.01
C LYS A 131 49.18 -1.11 -17.39
N LYS A 132 50.08 -0.69 -16.48
CA LYS A 132 51.53 -0.71 -16.71
C LYS A 132 52.04 -2.15 -16.79
N GLU A 133 51.59 -3.03 -15.89
CA GLU A 133 51.96 -4.45 -15.87
C GLU A 133 51.51 -5.15 -17.16
N LEU A 134 50.23 -5.00 -17.54
CA LEU A 134 49.70 -5.59 -18.78
C LEU A 134 50.47 -5.11 -20.01
N LYS A 135 50.84 -3.83 -20.08
CA LYS A 135 51.67 -3.30 -21.17
C LYS A 135 53.08 -3.88 -21.19
N GLN A 136 53.65 -4.16 -20.02
CA GLN A 136 54.97 -4.79 -19.94
C GLN A 136 54.91 -6.25 -20.39
N GLU A 137 53.90 -6.99 -19.93
CA GLU A 137 53.66 -8.37 -20.36
C GLU A 137 53.42 -8.46 -21.88
N GLU A 138 52.64 -7.52 -22.44
CA GLU A 138 52.42 -7.40 -23.88
C GLU A 138 53.74 -7.19 -24.65
N LYS A 139 54.61 -6.29 -24.18
CA LYS A 139 55.93 -6.05 -24.79
C LYS A 139 56.82 -7.29 -24.75
N GLU A 140 56.84 -8.00 -23.64
CA GLU A 140 57.64 -9.22 -23.49
C GLU A 140 57.15 -10.34 -24.40
N LYS A 141 55.83 -10.51 -24.54
CA LYS A 141 55.24 -11.46 -25.50
C LYS A 141 55.57 -11.09 -26.94
N LEU A 142 55.52 -9.80 -27.29
CA LEU A 142 55.93 -9.29 -28.60
C LEU A 142 57.41 -9.55 -28.90
N LEU A 143 58.30 -9.38 -27.92
CA LEU A 143 59.72 -9.69 -28.07
C LEU A 143 59.94 -11.19 -28.29
N LYS A 144 59.35 -12.05 -27.45
CA LYS A 144 59.41 -13.50 -27.61
C LYS A 144 58.87 -13.95 -28.96
N LEU A 145 57.79 -13.35 -29.44
CA LEU A 145 57.24 -13.65 -30.76
C LEU A 145 58.23 -13.32 -31.87
N LYS A 146 58.87 -12.15 -31.83
CA LYS A 146 59.91 -11.77 -32.80
C LYS A 146 61.13 -12.68 -32.75
N GLU A 147 61.59 -13.04 -31.55
CA GLU A 147 62.69 -13.99 -31.38
C GLU A 147 62.35 -15.35 -32.00
N LEU A 148 61.14 -15.85 -31.77
CA LEU A 148 60.65 -17.09 -32.38
C LEU A 148 60.57 -16.97 -33.91
N GLU A 149 60.00 -15.89 -34.44
CA GLU A 149 59.95 -15.61 -35.88
C GLU A 149 61.36 -15.59 -36.50
N GLU A 150 62.32 -14.92 -35.87
CA GLU A 150 63.71 -14.90 -36.33
C GLU A 150 64.37 -16.28 -36.26
N THR A 151 64.14 -17.05 -35.18
CA THR A 151 64.65 -18.43 -35.09
C THR A 151 64.05 -19.32 -36.16
N GLU A 152 62.77 -19.16 -36.46
CA GLU A 152 62.09 -19.88 -37.53
C GLU A 152 62.71 -19.56 -38.89
N ILE A 153 62.94 -18.27 -39.19
CA ILE A 153 63.61 -17.83 -40.43
C ILE A 153 65.01 -18.44 -40.51
N ARG A 154 65.83 -18.32 -39.46
CA ARG A 154 67.19 -18.88 -39.43
C ARG A 154 67.21 -20.40 -39.65
N LEU A 155 66.29 -21.12 -39.00
CA LEU A 155 66.19 -22.56 -39.13
C LEU A 155 65.69 -23.01 -40.52
N ARG A 156 64.84 -22.21 -41.17
CA ARG A 156 64.45 -22.40 -42.59
C ARG A 156 65.65 -22.17 -43.52
N GLU A 157 66.41 -21.09 -43.31
CA GLU A 157 67.62 -20.77 -44.10
C GLU A 157 68.72 -21.83 -43.96
N GLN A 158 68.86 -22.44 -42.78
CA GLN A 158 69.80 -23.54 -42.53
C GLN A 158 69.33 -24.91 -43.06
N GLY A 159 68.16 -24.99 -43.70
CA GLY A 159 67.60 -26.26 -44.21
C GLY A 159 67.19 -27.26 -43.13
N ILE A 160 67.10 -26.81 -41.87
CA ILE A 160 66.68 -27.62 -40.73
C ILE A 160 65.15 -27.69 -40.69
N LEU A 161 64.47 -26.57 -40.92
CA LEU A 161 63.01 -26.49 -41.06
C LEU A 161 62.62 -26.42 -42.54
N THR A 162 62.50 -27.59 -43.19
CA THR A 162 61.85 -27.69 -44.51
C THR A 162 60.35 -27.97 -44.32
N PRO A 163 59.48 -27.62 -45.28
CA PRO A 163 58.04 -27.88 -45.21
C PRO A 163 57.74 -29.36 -44.94
N GLU A 164 58.53 -30.28 -45.51
CA GLU A 164 58.39 -31.71 -45.26
C GLU A 164 58.72 -32.08 -43.81
N LYS A 165 59.81 -31.53 -43.23
CA LYS A 165 60.18 -31.80 -41.84
C LYS A 165 59.18 -31.22 -40.85
N PHE A 166 58.60 -30.05 -41.13
CA PHE A 166 57.56 -29.45 -40.30
C PHE A 166 56.28 -30.32 -40.31
N PHE A 167 55.87 -30.80 -41.49
CA PHE A 167 54.75 -31.72 -41.62
C PHE A 167 55.01 -33.03 -40.86
N LEU A 168 56.19 -33.64 -40.99
CA LEU A 168 56.52 -34.91 -40.33
C LEU A 168 56.50 -34.85 -38.78
N HIS A 169 56.69 -33.68 -38.18
CA HIS A 169 56.60 -33.48 -36.72
C HIS A 169 55.23 -32.95 -36.28
N SER A 170 54.31 -32.71 -37.21
CA SER A 170 52.95 -32.29 -36.89
C SER A 170 52.15 -33.44 -36.30
N GLU A 171 51.18 -33.09 -35.46
CA GLU A 171 50.19 -34.03 -34.93
C GLU A 171 49.41 -34.73 -36.07
N GLU A 172 49.23 -34.04 -37.19
CA GLU A 172 48.58 -34.55 -38.38
C GLU A 172 49.38 -35.68 -39.07
N ALA A 173 50.71 -35.58 -39.16
CA ALA A 173 51.56 -36.65 -39.68
C ALA A 173 51.66 -37.84 -38.71
N ALA A 174 51.74 -37.61 -37.40
CA ALA A 174 51.71 -38.69 -36.42
C ALA A 174 50.39 -39.50 -36.52
N CYS A 175 49.27 -38.82 -36.74
CA CYS A 175 47.97 -39.44 -36.88
C CYS A 175 47.85 -40.28 -38.17
N THR A 176 48.47 -39.86 -39.28
CA THR A 176 48.45 -40.62 -40.53
C THR A 176 49.29 -41.91 -40.46
N VAL A 177 50.45 -41.88 -39.80
CA VAL A 177 51.28 -43.07 -39.58
C VAL A 177 50.55 -44.11 -38.74
N LEU A 178 49.96 -43.71 -37.62
CA LEU A 178 49.19 -44.62 -36.76
C LEU A 178 48.02 -45.26 -37.51
N LYS A 179 47.32 -44.50 -38.37
CA LYS A 179 46.23 -45.04 -39.21
C LYS A 179 46.74 -46.06 -40.21
N ALA A 180 47.88 -45.81 -40.86
CA ALA A 180 48.47 -46.75 -41.81
C ALA A 180 48.96 -48.04 -41.13
N GLU A 181 49.54 -47.94 -39.94
CA GLU A 181 49.94 -49.10 -39.14
C GLU A 181 48.74 -49.94 -38.70
N LEU A 182 47.64 -49.30 -38.29
CA LEU A 182 46.39 -49.97 -37.96
C LEU A 182 45.84 -50.73 -39.17
N GLN A 183 45.76 -50.08 -40.33
CA GLN A 183 45.31 -50.72 -41.57
C GLN A 183 46.22 -51.89 -41.99
N ALA A 184 47.54 -51.75 -41.86
CA ALA A 184 48.48 -52.82 -42.16
C ALA A 184 48.33 -54.01 -41.20
N ALA A 185 48.01 -53.76 -39.92
CA ALA A 185 47.70 -54.80 -38.94
C ALA A 185 46.40 -55.52 -39.30
N GLU A 186 45.35 -54.78 -39.66
CA GLU A 186 44.07 -55.33 -40.12
C GLU A 186 44.24 -56.21 -41.37
N GLU A 187 45.00 -55.77 -42.37
CA GLU A 187 45.29 -56.55 -43.57
C GLU A 187 46.04 -57.86 -43.25
N LYS A 188 47.03 -57.81 -42.34
CA LYS A 188 47.75 -59.01 -41.89
C LYS A 188 46.82 -59.98 -41.19
N LEU A 189 45.90 -59.47 -40.36
CA LEU A 189 44.89 -60.27 -39.67
C LEU A 189 43.93 -60.92 -40.67
N MET A 190 43.49 -60.18 -41.68
CA MET A 190 42.63 -60.68 -42.76
C MET A 190 43.34 -61.72 -43.63
N LYS A 191 44.63 -61.53 -43.94
CA LYS A 191 45.45 -62.54 -44.64
C LYS A 191 45.64 -63.80 -43.79
N PHE A 192 45.89 -63.64 -42.48
CA PHE A 192 46.03 -64.76 -41.56
C PHE A 192 44.72 -65.54 -41.40
N LEU A 193 43.60 -64.84 -41.21
CA LEU A 193 42.28 -65.43 -41.18
C LEU A 193 41.97 -66.11 -42.53
N GLY A 194 42.24 -65.45 -43.65
CA GLY A 194 42.10 -66.01 -44.99
C GLY A 194 42.91 -67.30 -45.16
N ALA A 195 44.15 -67.32 -44.72
CA ALA A 195 44.99 -68.52 -44.72
C ALA A 195 44.43 -69.63 -43.82
N MET A 196 43.99 -69.31 -42.60
CA MET A 196 43.30 -70.27 -41.72
C MET A 196 41.99 -70.80 -42.31
N TYR A 197 41.18 -69.94 -42.93
CA TYR A 197 39.93 -70.35 -43.58
C TYR A 197 40.21 -71.21 -44.82
N SER A 198 41.23 -70.88 -45.62
CA SER A 198 41.70 -71.74 -46.72
C SER A 198 42.22 -73.07 -46.19
N GLU A 199 42.98 -73.10 -45.12
CA GLU A 199 43.52 -74.32 -44.51
C GLU A 199 42.42 -75.19 -43.88
N MET A 200 41.43 -74.59 -43.22
CA MET A 200 40.22 -75.29 -42.74
C MET A 200 39.35 -75.83 -43.88
N ARG A 201 39.27 -75.12 -45.01
CA ARG A 201 38.53 -75.56 -46.20
C ARG A 201 39.30 -76.61 -47.01
N SER A 202 40.62 -76.63 -46.90
CA SER A 202 41.53 -77.54 -47.60
C SER A 202 41.98 -78.74 -46.77
N ARG A 203 41.61 -78.86 -45.49
CA ARG A 203 41.86 -80.09 -44.71
C ARG A 203 40.92 -81.21 -45.21
N PRO A 204 41.45 -82.23 -45.91
CA PRO A 204 40.69 -83.45 -46.11
C PRO A 204 40.48 -84.10 -44.75
N ILE A 205 39.27 -84.62 -44.51
CA ILE A 205 39.04 -85.62 -43.47
C ILE A 205 40.09 -86.69 -43.70
N LEU A 206 41.06 -86.80 -42.78
CA LEU A 206 42.04 -87.86 -42.82
C LEU A 206 41.28 -89.18 -42.73
N GLN A 207 41.15 -89.86 -43.87
CA GLN A 207 41.14 -91.30 -43.90
C GLN A 207 42.44 -91.75 -43.24
N SER A 208 42.35 -92.22 -42.00
CA SER A 208 43.41 -93.00 -41.40
C SER A 208 43.42 -94.37 -42.05
N THR A 209 44.38 -94.58 -42.94
CA THR A 209 44.88 -95.91 -43.29
C THR A 209 46.29 -96.02 -42.70
N ILE A 210 46.46 -96.91 -41.73
CA ILE A 210 47.75 -97.58 -41.48
C ILE A 210 47.48 -99.08 -41.60
N PHE A 211 48.29 -99.68 -42.47
CA PHE A 211 48.41 -101.10 -42.79
C PHE A 211 48.88 -101.93 -41.58
N SER A 212 48.20 -103.04 -41.31
CA SER A 212 48.73 -104.40 -41.03
C SER A 212 47.62 -105.32 -40.57
#